data_AF-A0ABD0Y0J0-F1
#
_entry.id   AF-A0ABD0Y0J0-F1
#
_cell.length_a   1.000
_cell.length_b   1.000
_cell.length_c   1.000
_cell.angle_alpha   90.00
_cell.angle_beta   90.00
_cell.angle_gamma   90.00
#
_symmetry.space_group_name_H-M   'P 1'
#
loop_
_entity.id
_entity.type
_entity.pdbx_description
1 polymer ?
#
loop_
_entity_poly.entity_id
_entity_poly.type
_entity_poly.pdbx_seq_one_letter_code
_entity_poly.pdbx_strand_id
1 'polypeptide(L)'
;MEEIQNKLQTELDKFKNVEKAWAPALLYTRRIHSAPLQKATSLHYVLHLLINGNMFPTQEFSQVGEKVRALDPGSRVDYHKALSQRQMLESQLHENTAVKEELERLKPENDVFKLIGPVLVKQELIEVKQNVAKRMEYINAELKRVNDLITTLDSKQDTHREKLGKLQHQFQQEQAKVAAKA
;
A
#
# COMPACT_ATOMS: atom_id res chain seq x y z
N MET A 1 41.73 35.19 -19.65
CA MET A 1 41.66 35.22 -18.17
C MET A 1 40.28 35.66 -17.69
N GLU A 2 39.78 36.81 -18.16
CA GLU A 2 38.46 37.35 -17.80
C GLU A 2 37.28 36.42 -18.18
N GLU A 3 37.37 35.75 -19.32
CA GLU A 3 36.37 34.78 -19.78
C GLU A 3 36.25 33.54 -18.87
N ILE A 4 37.37 33.11 -18.27
CA ILE A 4 37.40 31.98 -17.33
C ILE A 4 36.80 32.38 -15.98
N GLN A 5 37.09 33.60 -15.51
CA GLN A 5 36.48 34.11 -14.29
C GLN A 5 34.96 34.29 -14.43
N ASN A 6 34.48 34.76 -15.58
CA ASN A 6 33.04 34.88 -15.84
C ASN A 6 32.33 33.52 -15.88
N LYS A 7 32.97 32.49 -16.47
CA LYS A 7 32.43 31.13 -16.47
C LYS A 7 32.37 30.54 -15.07
N LEU A 8 33.41 30.72 -14.26
CA LEU A 8 33.45 30.29 -12.87
C LEU A 8 32.39 30.99 -12.01
N GLN A 9 32.22 32.30 -12.20
CA GLN A 9 31.21 33.08 -11.48
C GLN A 9 29.79 32.64 -11.86
N THR A 10 29.56 32.38 -13.15
CA THR A 10 28.28 31.88 -13.65
C THR A 10 27.93 30.51 -13.06
N GLU A 11 28.91 29.60 -12.98
CA GLU A 11 28.69 28.29 -12.35
C GLU A 11 28.47 28.41 -10.84
N LEU A 12 29.20 29.30 -10.16
CA LEU A 12 28.99 29.57 -8.73
C LEU A 12 27.58 30.11 -8.43
N ASP A 13 27.06 30.99 -9.29
CA ASP A 13 25.73 31.56 -9.13
C ASP A 13 24.62 30.55 -9.45
N LYS A 14 24.85 29.63 -10.39
CA LYS A 14 23.97 28.47 -10.61
C LYS A 14 23.90 27.59 -9.36
N PHE A 15 25.04 27.28 -8.75
CA PHE A 15 25.09 26.48 -7.52
C PHE A 15 24.34 27.15 -6.36
N LYS A 16 24.54 28.46 -6.14
CA LYS A 16 23.82 29.22 -5.09
C LYS A 16 22.32 29.26 -5.31
N ASN A 17 21.86 29.30 -6.57
CA ASN A 17 20.44 29.25 -6.90
C ASN A 17 19.83 27.87 -6.64
N VAL A 18 20.58 26.80 -6.89
CA VAL A 18 20.18 25.45 -6.49
C VAL A 18 20.11 25.38 -4.96
N GLU A 19 21.13 25.82 -4.21
CA GLU A 19 21.08 25.80 -2.76
C GLU A 19 19.87 26.56 -2.17
N LYS A 20 19.55 27.75 -2.71
CA LYS A 20 18.33 28.51 -2.35
C LYS A 20 17.03 27.77 -2.66
N ALA A 21 16.96 27.07 -3.80
CA ALA A 21 15.77 26.32 -4.19
C ALA A 21 15.52 25.10 -3.29
N TRP A 22 16.58 24.52 -2.70
CA TRP A 22 16.49 23.35 -1.83
C TRP A 22 16.51 23.69 -0.32
N ALA A 23 16.77 24.95 0.05
CA ALA A 23 16.73 25.43 1.44
C ALA A 23 15.42 25.12 2.20
N PRO A 24 14.21 25.19 1.58
CA PRO A 24 12.97 24.80 2.24
C PRO A 24 12.90 23.29 2.57
N ALA A 25 13.48 22.45 1.71
CA ALA A 25 13.53 20.99 1.92
C ALA A 25 14.51 20.61 3.04
N LEU A 26 15.63 21.34 3.16
CA LEU A 26 16.58 21.18 4.27
C LEU A 26 15.96 21.61 5.62
N LEU A 27 15.18 22.70 5.64
CA LEU A 27 14.45 23.10 6.85
C LEU A 27 13.34 22.11 7.24
N TYR A 28 12.71 21.45 6.26
CA TYR A 28 11.74 20.39 6.51
C TYR A 28 12.41 19.22 7.26
N THR A 29 13.63 18.82 6.91
CA THR A 29 14.35 17.73 7.61
C THR A 29 14.71 18.06 9.07
N ARG A 30 14.90 19.34 9.41
CA ARG A 30 15.19 19.76 10.80
C ARG A 30 13.97 19.66 11.73
N ARG A 31 12.75 19.70 11.18
CA ARG A 31 11.50 19.59 11.96
C ARG A 31 11.05 18.14 12.21
N ILE A 32 11.59 17.16 11.48
CA ILE A 32 11.20 15.73 11.54
C ILE A 32 11.98 14.96 12.65
N HIS A 33 12.78 15.63 13.47
CA HIS A 33 13.58 15.02 14.54
C HIS A 33 12.80 14.65 15.82
N SER A 34 11.46 14.54 15.77
CA SER A 34 10.63 14.15 16.92
C SER A 34 9.68 12.96 16.68
N ALA A 35 9.85 12.15 15.62
CA ALA A 35 9.02 10.96 15.40
C ALA A 35 9.84 9.71 14.96
N PRO A 36 9.39 8.49 15.29
CA PRO A 36 10.25 7.31 15.35
C PRO A 36 10.62 6.71 13.98
N LEU A 37 11.79 6.08 13.99
CA LEU A 37 12.53 5.44 12.91
C LEU A 37 11.69 4.57 11.97
N GLN A 38 11.70 4.91 10.67
CA GLN A 38 11.80 3.97 9.53
C GLN A 38 11.75 4.69 8.16
N LYS A 39 11.22 5.92 8.07
CA LYS A 39 11.20 6.71 6.82
C LYS A 39 12.42 7.61 6.60
N ALA A 40 13.26 7.80 7.62
CA ALA A 40 14.44 8.67 7.58
C ALA A 40 15.65 8.06 6.83
N THR A 41 15.68 6.73 6.64
CA THR A 41 16.81 6.03 6.02
C THR A 41 16.93 6.27 4.52
N SER A 42 15.82 6.52 3.82
CA SER A 42 15.84 6.78 2.36
C SER A 42 16.35 8.17 2.00
N LEU A 43 15.93 9.22 2.71
CA LEU A 43 16.31 10.60 2.39
C LEU A 43 17.70 10.96 2.93
N HIS A 44 18.12 10.38 4.07
CA HIS A 44 19.47 10.58 4.59
C HIS A 44 20.54 9.96 3.68
N TYR A 45 20.24 8.80 3.06
CA TYR A 45 21.13 8.17 2.11
C TYR A 45 21.31 9.00 0.83
N VAL A 46 20.23 9.64 0.36
CA VAL A 46 20.27 10.53 -0.82
C VAL A 46 21.09 11.80 -0.53
N LEU A 47 21.00 12.37 0.67
CA LEU A 47 21.75 13.57 1.04
C LEU A 47 23.26 13.27 1.25
N HIS A 48 23.60 12.10 1.80
CA HIS A 48 24.99 11.68 2.00
C HIS A 48 25.70 11.34 0.66
N LEU A 49 24.94 10.94 -0.36
CA LEU A 49 25.44 10.66 -1.71
C LEU A 49 25.65 11.94 -2.55
N LEU A 50 24.85 12.99 -2.34
CA LEU A 50 24.97 14.26 -3.06
C LEU A 50 26.19 15.09 -2.65
N ILE A 51 26.68 14.93 -1.42
CA ILE A 51 27.79 15.73 -0.87
C ILE A 51 29.17 15.18 -1.33
N ASN A 52 29.27 13.91 -1.74
CA ASN A 52 30.54 13.24 -1.99
C ASN A 52 30.94 13.09 -3.48
N GLY A 53 30.38 13.90 -4.39
CA GLY A 53 30.97 14.13 -5.72
C GLY A 53 30.97 12.98 -6.73
N ASN A 54 30.52 11.77 -6.38
CA ASN A 54 30.30 10.70 -7.35
C ASN A 54 28.88 10.80 -7.90
N MET A 55 28.74 11.54 -8.99
CA MET A 55 27.55 11.55 -9.84
C MET A 55 27.37 10.14 -10.44
N PHE A 56 26.63 9.27 -9.74
CA PHE A 56 26.19 7.98 -10.27
C PHE A 56 25.35 8.18 -11.54
N PRO A 57 25.33 7.22 -12.49
CA PRO A 57 24.57 7.34 -13.73
C PRO A 57 23.07 7.42 -13.42
N THR A 58 22.54 8.64 -13.44
CA THR A 58 21.15 9.00 -13.16
C THR A 58 20.15 8.34 -14.09
N GLN A 59 20.59 7.95 -15.30
CA GLN A 59 19.75 7.31 -16.31
C GLN A 59 19.39 5.86 -15.94
N GLU A 60 20.32 5.08 -15.37
CA GLU A 60 20.07 3.68 -14.99
C GLU A 60 19.24 3.58 -13.70
N PHE A 61 19.49 4.47 -12.73
CA PHE A 61 18.70 4.54 -11.50
C PHE A 61 17.24 4.93 -11.78
N SER A 62 17.00 5.84 -12.74
CA SER A 62 15.66 6.20 -13.20
C SER A 62 14.94 4.99 -13.82
N GLN A 63 15.63 4.22 -14.68
CA GLN A 63 15.05 3.04 -15.33
C GLN A 63 14.69 1.92 -14.34
N VAL A 64 15.52 1.70 -13.30
CA VAL A 64 15.21 0.75 -12.24
C VAL A 64 14.00 1.22 -11.45
N GLY A 65 13.95 2.51 -11.07
CA GLY A 65 12.80 3.11 -10.38
C GLY A 65 11.49 3.05 -11.16
N GLU A 66 11.54 3.25 -12.48
CA GLU A 66 10.38 3.11 -13.37
C GLU A 66 9.94 1.66 -13.53
N LYS A 67 10.88 0.71 -13.71
CA LYS A 67 10.56 -0.72 -13.72
C LYS A 67 9.95 -1.19 -12.40
N VAL A 68 10.42 -0.70 -11.26
CA VAL A 68 9.82 -0.97 -9.94
C VAL A 68 8.39 -0.46 -9.86
N ARG A 69 8.14 0.74 -10.37
CA ARG A 69 6.81 1.38 -10.34
C ARG A 69 5.85 0.74 -11.34
N ALA A 70 6.36 0.25 -12.47
CA ALA A 70 5.62 -0.46 -13.49
C ALA A 70 5.28 -1.91 -13.11
N LEU A 71 5.98 -2.50 -12.13
CA LEU A 71 5.85 -3.91 -11.82
C LEU A 71 4.48 -4.30 -11.24
N ASP A 72 3.73 -3.40 -10.56
CA ASP A 72 2.33 -3.70 -10.22
C ASP A 72 1.49 -2.52 -9.63
N PRO A 73 1.08 -1.51 -10.42
CA PRO A 73 0.19 -0.46 -9.91
C PRO A 73 -1.24 -0.95 -9.62
N GLY A 74 -1.71 -2.00 -10.30
CA GLY A 74 -3.08 -2.52 -10.19
C GLY A 74 -3.31 -3.39 -8.94
N SER A 75 -2.38 -4.30 -8.65
CA SER A 75 -2.52 -5.26 -7.53
C SER A 75 -2.66 -4.60 -6.17
N ARG A 76 -2.01 -3.44 -5.93
CA ARG A 76 -2.19 -2.72 -4.65
C ARG A 76 -3.61 -2.23 -4.49
N VAL A 77 -4.19 -1.66 -5.54
CA VAL A 77 -5.58 -1.17 -5.54
C VAL A 77 -6.54 -2.34 -5.37
N ASP A 78 -6.31 -3.44 -6.07
CA ASP A 78 -7.15 -4.64 -5.99
C ASP A 78 -7.04 -5.33 -4.63
N TYR A 79 -5.86 -5.32 -4.02
CA TYR A 79 -5.64 -5.81 -2.66
C TYR A 79 -6.41 -4.99 -1.62
N HIS A 80 -6.34 -3.66 -1.70
CA HIS A 80 -7.10 -2.79 -0.81
C HIS A 80 -8.61 -2.96 -0.97
N LYS A 81 -9.10 -3.13 -2.21
CA LYS A 81 -10.51 -3.45 -2.48
C LYS A 81 -10.91 -4.79 -1.85
N ALA A 82 -10.09 -5.82 -2.02
CA ALA A 82 -10.35 -7.15 -1.44
C ALA A 82 -10.39 -7.10 0.09
N LEU A 83 -9.48 -6.36 0.73
CA LEU A 83 -9.50 -6.15 2.19
C LEU A 83 -10.76 -5.42 2.67
N SER A 84 -11.15 -4.34 1.97
CA SER A 84 -12.36 -3.60 2.31
C SER A 84 -13.62 -4.47 2.14
N GLN A 85 -13.69 -5.27 1.08
CA GLN A 85 -14.77 -6.23 0.86
C GLN A 85 -14.81 -7.29 1.98
N ARG A 86 -13.65 -7.84 2.38
CA ARG A 86 -13.57 -8.81 3.50
C ARG A 86 -14.13 -8.21 4.78
N GLN A 87 -13.69 -7.01 5.15
CA GLN A 87 -14.14 -6.34 6.37
C GLN A 87 -15.66 -6.09 6.35
N MET A 88 -16.22 -5.70 5.21
CA MET A 88 -17.67 -5.54 5.07
C MET A 88 -18.42 -6.87 5.26
N LEU A 89 -17.93 -7.96 4.66
CA LEU A 89 -18.53 -9.29 4.79
C LEU A 89 -18.43 -9.83 6.23
N GLU A 90 -17.31 -9.58 6.92
CA GLU A 90 -17.15 -9.92 8.34
C GLU A 90 -18.17 -9.18 9.22
N SER A 91 -18.40 -7.89 8.98
CA SER A 91 -19.43 -7.11 9.68
C SER A 91 -20.83 -7.70 9.44
N GLN A 92 -21.16 -7.99 8.17
CA GLN A 92 -22.45 -8.60 7.84
C GLN A 92 -22.63 -9.98 8.47
N LEU A 93 -21.57 -10.80 8.52
CA LEU A 93 -21.62 -12.10 9.18
C LEU A 93 -21.86 -11.96 10.68
N HIS A 94 -21.20 -11.00 11.31
CA HIS A 94 -21.37 -10.74 12.74
C HIS A 94 -22.82 -10.32 13.06
N GLU A 95 -23.39 -9.40 12.29
CA GLU A 95 -24.79 -8.98 12.43
C GLU A 95 -25.76 -10.17 12.25
N ASN A 96 -25.55 -11.01 11.24
CA ASN A 96 -26.41 -12.17 11.00
C ASN A 96 -26.24 -13.25 12.09
N THR A 97 -25.05 -13.39 12.66
CA THR A 97 -24.80 -14.28 13.80
C THR A 97 -25.60 -13.82 15.02
N ALA A 98 -25.55 -12.53 15.34
CA ALA A 98 -26.35 -11.97 16.42
C ALA A 98 -27.86 -12.18 16.20
N VAL A 99 -28.36 -11.96 14.97
CA VAL A 99 -29.77 -12.24 14.62
C VAL A 99 -30.11 -13.71 14.79
N LYS A 100 -29.23 -14.64 14.36
CA LYS A 100 -29.43 -16.07 14.55
C LYS A 100 -29.55 -16.43 16.04
N GLU A 101 -28.68 -15.89 16.87
CA GLU A 101 -28.72 -16.10 18.32
C GLU A 101 -30.01 -15.56 18.95
N GLU A 102 -30.51 -14.40 18.52
CA GLU A 102 -31.81 -13.88 18.97
C GLU A 102 -32.96 -14.82 18.54
N LEU A 103 -32.96 -15.29 17.30
CA LEU A 103 -33.99 -16.21 16.80
C LEU A 103 -33.98 -17.56 17.52
N GLU A 104 -32.82 -18.02 17.98
CA GLU A 104 -32.68 -19.25 18.76
C GLU A 104 -33.28 -19.14 20.16
N ARG A 105 -33.36 -17.92 20.72
CA ARG A 105 -34.03 -17.66 22.00
C ARG A 105 -35.56 -17.66 21.92
N LEU A 106 -36.12 -17.53 20.72
CA LEU A 106 -37.57 -17.50 20.51
C LEU A 106 -38.19 -18.89 20.65
N LYS A 107 -39.33 -18.95 21.33
CA LYS A 107 -40.19 -20.13 21.42
C LYS A 107 -41.04 -20.30 20.15
N PRO A 108 -41.51 -21.51 19.83
CA PRO A 108 -42.32 -21.77 18.64
C PRO A 108 -43.59 -20.91 18.53
N GLU A 109 -44.18 -20.54 19.67
CA GLU A 109 -45.38 -19.70 19.76
C GLU A 109 -45.12 -18.20 19.58
N ASN A 110 -43.86 -17.75 19.46
CA ASN A 110 -43.55 -16.35 19.26
C ASN A 110 -43.76 -15.92 17.80
N ASP A 111 -44.48 -14.81 17.62
CA ASP A 111 -44.68 -14.21 16.30
C ASP A 111 -43.44 -13.39 15.87
N VAL A 112 -43.00 -13.59 14.63
CA VAL A 112 -41.90 -12.84 14.01
C VAL A 112 -42.45 -11.98 12.88
N PHE A 113 -41.97 -10.74 12.78
CA PHE A 113 -42.39 -9.80 11.75
C PHE A 113 -41.19 -9.22 11.01
N LYS A 114 -41.32 -9.06 9.70
CA LYS A 114 -40.35 -8.38 8.85
C LYS A 114 -40.89 -6.99 8.47
N LEU A 115 -40.08 -5.96 8.69
CA LEU A 115 -40.38 -4.61 8.24
C LEU A 115 -40.11 -4.47 6.73
N ILE A 116 -41.15 -4.10 5.97
CA ILE A 116 -41.08 -3.81 4.53
C ILE A 116 -41.71 -2.44 4.31
N GLY A 117 -40.87 -1.42 4.08
CA GLY A 117 -41.33 -0.02 4.01
C GLY A 117 -42.01 0.40 5.32
N PRO A 118 -43.24 0.94 5.29
CA PRO A 118 -43.98 1.31 6.50
C PRO A 118 -44.77 0.15 7.14
N VAL A 119 -44.66 -1.10 6.63
CA VAL A 119 -45.53 -2.21 7.03
C VAL A 119 -44.75 -3.36 7.68
N LEU A 120 -45.34 -3.98 8.70
CA LEU A 120 -44.86 -5.24 9.30
C LEU A 120 -45.59 -6.43 8.70
N VAL A 121 -44.83 -7.38 8.16
CA VAL A 121 -45.37 -8.61 7.57
C VAL A 121 -45.02 -9.79 8.46
N LYS A 122 -46.02 -10.56 8.90
CA LYS A 122 -45.81 -11.77 9.71
C LYS A 122 -45.02 -12.81 8.91
N GLN A 123 -44.07 -13.47 9.55
CA GLN A 123 -43.22 -14.50 8.96
C GLN A 123 -43.20 -15.74 9.85
N GLU A 124 -43.08 -16.91 9.24
CA GLU A 124 -42.94 -18.16 9.97
C GLU A 124 -41.54 -18.27 10.58
N LEU A 125 -41.47 -18.57 11.88
CA LEU A 125 -40.19 -18.61 12.62
C LEU A 125 -39.19 -19.58 11.98
N ILE A 126 -39.67 -20.73 11.48
CA ILE A 126 -38.82 -21.73 10.84
C ILE A 126 -38.22 -21.22 9.52
N GLU A 127 -39.02 -20.50 8.73
CA GLU A 127 -38.58 -19.90 7.47
C GLU A 127 -37.55 -18.79 7.73
N VAL A 128 -37.78 -17.95 8.75
CA VAL A 128 -36.85 -16.90 9.15
C VAL A 128 -35.50 -17.50 9.55
N LYS A 129 -35.49 -18.56 10.37
CA LYS A 129 -34.26 -19.27 10.77
C LYS A 129 -33.51 -19.83 9.56
N GLN A 130 -34.21 -20.49 8.63
CA GLN A 130 -33.62 -21.03 7.41
C GLN A 130 -33.05 -19.92 6.51
N ASN A 131 -33.74 -18.80 6.38
CA ASN A 131 -33.29 -17.66 5.58
C ASN A 131 -32.01 -17.03 6.14
N VAL A 132 -31.93 -16.86 7.46
CA VAL A 132 -30.70 -16.36 8.12
C VAL A 132 -29.55 -17.35 7.94
N ALA A 133 -29.79 -18.65 8.14
CA ALA A 133 -28.77 -19.68 7.95
C ALA A 133 -28.22 -19.67 6.51
N LYS A 134 -29.11 -19.66 5.50
CA LYS A 134 -28.70 -19.61 4.09
C LYS A 134 -27.92 -18.33 3.74
N ARG A 135 -28.29 -17.20 4.34
CA ARG A 135 -27.53 -15.95 4.17
C ARG A 135 -26.13 -16.05 4.76
N MET A 136 -25.99 -16.65 5.94
CA MET A 136 -24.68 -16.88 6.56
C MET A 136 -23.81 -17.83 5.73
N GLU A 137 -24.38 -18.91 5.17
CA GLU A 137 -23.66 -19.82 4.27
C GLU A 137 -23.08 -19.08 3.05
N TYR A 138 -23.89 -18.23 2.41
CA TYR A 138 -23.44 -17.41 1.28
C TYR A 138 -22.30 -16.46 1.69
N ILE A 139 -22.46 -15.74 2.81
CA ILE A 139 -21.43 -14.80 3.30
C ILE A 139 -20.12 -15.55 3.61
N ASN A 140 -20.19 -16.73 4.23
CA ASN A 140 -19.01 -17.55 4.52
C ASN A 140 -18.32 -18.04 3.24
N ALA A 141 -19.08 -18.46 2.23
CA ALA A 141 -18.52 -18.84 0.94
C ALA A 141 -17.81 -17.67 0.25
N GLU A 142 -18.39 -16.46 0.32
CA GLU A 142 -17.78 -15.27 -0.26
C GLU A 142 -16.54 -14.80 0.53
N LEU A 143 -16.57 -14.89 1.87
CA LEU A 143 -15.40 -14.65 2.71
C LEU A 143 -14.24 -15.57 2.32
N LYS A 144 -14.53 -16.85 2.08
CA LYS A 144 -13.51 -17.80 1.60
C LYS A 144 -12.93 -17.35 0.25
N ARG A 145 -13.77 -16.98 -0.72
CA ARG A 145 -13.31 -16.48 -2.03
C ARG A 145 -12.42 -15.25 -1.90
N VAL A 146 -12.81 -14.29 -1.07
CA VAL A 146 -12.05 -13.04 -0.86
C VAL A 146 -10.72 -13.33 -0.15
N ASN A 147 -10.71 -14.23 0.83
CA ASN A 147 -9.46 -14.67 1.47
C ASN A 147 -8.51 -15.36 0.49
N ASP A 148 -9.02 -16.27 -0.34
CA ASP A 148 -8.23 -16.95 -1.38
C ASP A 148 -7.64 -15.91 -2.38
N LEU A 149 -8.40 -14.87 -2.72
CA LEU A 149 -7.94 -13.75 -3.56
C LEU A 149 -6.82 -12.94 -2.87
N ILE A 150 -6.99 -12.59 -1.59
CA ILE A 150 -5.98 -11.86 -0.81
C ILE A 150 -4.68 -12.65 -0.77
N THR A 151 -4.73 -13.94 -0.45
CA THR A 151 -3.54 -14.82 -0.42
C THR A 151 -2.84 -14.89 -1.78
N THR A 152 -3.61 -14.95 -2.87
CA THR A 152 -3.06 -14.93 -4.23
C THR A 152 -2.36 -13.60 -4.54
N LEU A 153 -2.96 -12.47 -4.14
CA LEU A 153 -2.39 -11.15 -4.34
C LEU A 153 -1.12 -10.94 -3.48
N ASP A 154 -1.11 -11.40 -2.23
CA ASP A 154 0.08 -11.38 -1.37
C ASP A 154 1.24 -12.18 -1.98
N SER A 155 0.96 -13.40 -2.45
CA SER A 155 1.97 -14.25 -3.11
C SER A 155 2.55 -13.59 -4.37
N LYS A 156 1.72 -12.88 -5.15
CA LYS A 156 2.20 -12.08 -6.29
C LYS A 156 3.09 -10.93 -5.83
N GLN A 157 2.69 -10.20 -4.79
CA GLN A 157 3.50 -9.11 -4.23
C GLN A 157 4.86 -9.60 -3.75
N ASP A 158 4.93 -10.75 -3.08
CA ASP A 158 6.19 -11.33 -2.62
C ASP A 158 7.08 -11.76 -3.79
N THR A 159 6.50 -12.37 -4.83
CA THR A 159 7.24 -12.68 -6.07
C THR A 159 7.82 -11.41 -6.72
N HIS A 160 7.06 -10.31 -6.73
CA HIS A 160 7.56 -9.02 -7.22
C HIS A 160 8.66 -8.46 -6.33
N ARG A 161 8.53 -8.54 -5.00
CA ARG A 161 9.56 -8.11 -4.03
C ARG A 161 10.87 -8.89 -4.22
N GLU A 162 10.81 -10.20 -4.43
CA GLU A 162 11.99 -11.02 -4.70
C GLU A 162 12.68 -10.63 -6.01
N LYS A 163 11.92 -10.44 -7.09
CA LYS A 163 12.46 -9.97 -8.37
C LYS A 163 13.15 -8.61 -8.22
N LEU A 164 12.54 -7.71 -7.44
CA LEU A 164 13.13 -6.41 -7.10
C LEU A 164 14.44 -6.56 -6.33
N GLY A 165 14.49 -7.43 -5.31
CA GLY A 165 15.72 -7.69 -4.55
C GLY A 165 16.85 -8.23 -5.43
N LYS A 166 16.54 -9.15 -6.36
CA LYS A 166 17.52 -9.68 -7.34
C LYS A 166 18.05 -8.58 -8.26
N LEU A 167 17.16 -7.75 -8.82
CA LEU A 167 17.55 -6.64 -9.68
C LEU A 167 18.41 -5.60 -8.94
N GLN A 168 18.07 -5.28 -7.69
CA GLN A 168 18.87 -4.39 -6.84
C GLN A 168 20.26 -4.97 -6.57
N HIS A 169 20.36 -6.27 -6.29
CA HIS A 169 21.64 -6.93 -6.06
C HIS A 169 22.52 -6.95 -7.32
N GLN A 170 21.95 -7.30 -8.47
CA GLN A 170 22.66 -7.27 -9.76
C GLN A 170 23.19 -5.87 -10.09
N PHE A 171 22.37 -4.85 -9.83
CA PHE A 171 22.76 -3.47 -10.04
C PHE A 171 23.94 -3.05 -9.14
N GLN A 172 23.92 -3.40 -7.84
CA GLN A 172 25.04 -3.13 -6.94
C GLN A 172 26.33 -3.83 -7.38
N GLN A 173 26.23 -5.09 -7.84
CA GLN A 173 27.39 -5.83 -8.35
C GLN A 173 27.98 -5.16 -9.60
N GLU A 174 27.13 -4.71 -10.53
CA GLU A 174 27.60 -4.07 -11.76
C GLU A 174 28.22 -2.70 -11.48
N GLN A 175 27.67 -1.93 -10.53
CA GLN A 175 28.31 -0.70 -10.06
C GLN A 175 29.69 -0.95 -9.45
N ALA A 176 29.84 -1.99 -8.62
CA ALA A 176 31.13 -2.34 -8.02
C ALA A 176 32.17 -2.72 -9.09
N LYS A 177 31.76 -3.41 -10.16
CA LYS A 177 32.64 -3.75 -11.30
C LYS A 177 33.04 -2.52 -12.13
N VAL A 178 32.11 -1.59 -12.35
CA VAL A 178 32.40 -0.35 -13.09
C VAL A 178 33.34 0.54 -12.27
N ALA A 179 33.12 0.67 -10.96
CA ALA A 179 34.01 1.40 -10.06
C ALA A 179 35.41 0.76 -9.91
N ALA A 180 35.53 -0.57 -10.06
CA ALA A 180 36.81 -1.28 -10.05
C ALA A 180 37.56 -1.22 -11.39
N LYS A 181 36.90 -0.79 -12.48
CA LYS A 181 37.49 -0.64 -13.82
C LYS A 181 37.84 0.82 -14.17
N ALA A 182 37.37 1.79 -13.38
CA ALA A 182 37.71 3.21 -13.47
C ALA A 182 38.92 3.52 -12.58
#